data_AF-B2CXH4-F1
#
_entry.id   AF-B2CXH4-F1
#
_cell.length_a   1.000
_cell.length_b   1.000
_cell.length_c   1.000
_cell.angle_alpha   90.00
_cell.angle_beta   90.00
_cell.angle_gamma   90.00
#
_symmetry.space_group_name_H-M   'P 1'
#
loop_
_entity.id
_entity.type
_entity.pdbx_description
1 polymer ?
#
loop_
_entity_poly.entity_id
_entity_poly.type
_entity_poly.pdbx_seq_one_letter_code
_entity_poly.pdbx_strand_id
1 'polypeptide(L)'
;LVQVLCSSFFVIFISTVYFMSKPRTIYLVDYSCYKPPVTCRVPFATFMEHSRLNLKDNPKSVEFQMRILERSGLGEETCLPPAIHYIPPTPTMDAARSEAQMVIFTAMDDLFKKTGLKPKDV
;
A
#
# COMPACT_ATOMS: atom_id res chain seq x y z
N LEU A 1 53.06 -4.82 -31.07
CA LEU A 1 51.77 -5.27 -31.64
C LEU A 1 51.09 -6.33 -30.78
N VAL A 2 51.71 -7.50 -30.55
CA VAL A 2 51.13 -8.58 -29.73
C VAL A 2 50.72 -8.14 -28.32
N GLN A 3 51.61 -7.42 -27.60
CA GLN A 3 51.30 -6.91 -26.26
C GLN A 3 50.10 -5.95 -26.23
N VAL A 4 49.93 -5.13 -27.28
CA VAL A 4 48.80 -4.19 -27.42
C VAL A 4 47.50 -4.94 -27.70
N LEU A 5 47.55 -6.03 -28.47
CA LEU A 5 46.38 -6.88 -28.74
C LEU A 5 45.97 -7.70 -27.50
N CYS A 6 46.93 -8.21 -26.72
CA CYS A 6 46.63 -8.96 -25.50
C CYS A 6 46.03 -8.06 -24.42
N SER A 7 46.57 -6.84 -24.23
CA SER A 7 46.03 -5.92 -23.24
C SER A 7 44.64 -5.42 -23.62
N SER A 8 44.38 -5.14 -24.90
CA SER A 8 43.04 -4.76 -25.36
C SER A 8 42.03 -5.88 -25.19
N PHE A 9 42.38 -7.12 -25.53
CA PHE A 9 41.52 -8.29 -25.31
C PHE A 9 41.18 -8.48 -23.82
N PHE A 10 42.17 -8.33 -22.94
CA PHE A 10 41.97 -8.48 -21.50
C PHE A 10 41.03 -7.40 -20.93
N VAL A 11 41.19 -6.14 -21.35
CA VAL A 11 40.30 -5.04 -20.94
C VAL A 11 38.88 -5.25 -21.45
N ILE A 12 38.71 -5.70 -22.70
CA ILE A 12 37.39 -6.02 -23.25
C ILE A 12 36.76 -7.17 -22.46
N PHE A 13 37.50 -8.25 -22.23
CA PHE A 13 37.02 -9.41 -21.47
C PHE A 13 36.55 -9.03 -20.06
N ILE A 14 37.37 -8.28 -19.30
CA ILE A 14 36.99 -7.81 -17.95
C ILE A 14 35.76 -6.91 -18.02
N SER A 15 35.71 -5.98 -18.98
CA SER A 15 34.58 -5.06 -19.13
C SER A 15 33.28 -5.81 -19.44
N THR A 16 33.32 -6.77 -20.36
CA THR A 16 32.17 -7.61 -20.71
C THR A 16 31.69 -8.42 -19.51
N VAL A 17 32.61 -9.09 -18.79
CA VAL A 17 32.25 -9.83 -17.57
C VAL A 17 31.63 -8.88 -16.55
N TYR A 18 32.21 -7.70 -16.31
CA TYR A 18 31.66 -6.71 -15.38
C TYR A 18 30.24 -6.27 -15.75
N PHE A 19 29.98 -5.91 -17.01
CA PHE A 19 28.65 -5.48 -17.45
C PHE A 19 27.62 -6.62 -17.47
N MET A 20 28.03 -7.85 -17.76
CA MET A 20 27.15 -9.03 -17.71
C MET A 20 26.87 -9.49 -16.29
N SER A 21 27.81 -9.32 -15.37
CA SER A 21 27.66 -9.67 -13.94
C SER A 21 26.98 -8.57 -13.13
N LYS A 22 26.92 -7.33 -13.63
CA LYS A 22 26.26 -6.22 -12.94
C LYS A 22 24.75 -6.49 -12.85
N PRO A 23 24.17 -6.54 -11.64
CA PRO A 23 22.72 -6.64 -11.48
C PRO A 23 22.02 -5.48 -12.21
N ARG A 24 20.91 -5.79 -12.89
CA ARG A 24 20.08 -4.77 -13.52
C ARG A 24 19.47 -3.87 -12.45
N THR A 25 19.67 -2.57 -12.56
CA THR A 25 19.06 -1.61 -11.65
C THR A 25 17.54 -1.58 -11.87
N ILE A 26 16.77 -1.71 -10.79
CA ILE A 26 15.31 -1.62 -10.79
C ILE A 26 14.94 -0.20 -10.37
N TYR A 27 14.06 0.44 -11.14
CA TYR A 27 13.62 1.81 -10.90
C TYR A 27 12.13 1.83 -10.61
N LEU A 28 11.71 2.70 -9.68
CA LEU A 28 10.31 3.08 -9.52
C LEU A 28 9.97 4.08 -10.63
N VAL A 29 9.23 3.62 -11.64
CA VAL A 29 8.83 4.47 -12.77
C VAL A 29 7.67 5.38 -12.37
N ASP A 30 6.67 4.83 -11.68
CA ASP A 30 5.51 5.58 -11.22
C ASP A 30 4.79 4.85 -10.07
N TYR A 31 3.88 5.54 -9.39
CA TYR A 31 2.99 5.00 -8.35
C TYR A 31 1.61 5.67 -8.39
N SER A 32 0.61 4.96 -7.87
CA SER A 32 -0.74 5.47 -7.62
C SER A 32 -1.23 4.96 -6.27
N CYS A 33 -2.11 5.72 -5.63
CA CYS A 33 -2.72 5.37 -4.36
C CYS A 33 -4.23 5.61 -4.43
N TYR A 34 -5.00 4.67 -3.94
CA TYR A 34 -6.42 4.87 -3.75
C TYR A 34 -6.68 5.86 -2.61
N LYS A 35 -7.42 6.93 -2.89
CA LYS A 35 -7.93 7.85 -1.88
C LYS A 35 -9.40 7.52 -1.61
N PRO A 36 -9.75 7.02 -0.41
CA PRO A 36 -11.15 6.71 -0.10
C PRO A 36 -12.01 7.98 -0.07
N PRO A 37 -13.33 7.85 -0.34
CA PRO A 37 -14.25 8.96 -0.22
C PRO A 37 -14.38 9.43 1.24
N VAL A 38 -14.81 10.68 1.43
CA VAL A 38 -14.99 11.27 2.77
C VAL A 38 -15.97 10.52 3.66
N THR A 39 -16.86 9.71 3.08
CA THR A 39 -17.79 8.83 3.81
C THR A 39 -17.09 7.70 4.54
N CYS A 40 -15.85 7.37 4.18
CA CYS A 40 -15.06 6.35 4.86
C CYS A 40 -14.25 6.92 6.03
N ARG A 41 -14.19 8.25 6.18
CA ARG A 41 -13.45 8.93 7.25
C ARG A 41 -14.07 8.64 8.61
N VAL A 42 -13.22 8.37 9.60
CA VAL A 42 -13.62 8.13 10.98
C VAL A 42 -12.81 9.04 11.90
N PRO A 43 -13.36 10.22 12.28
CA PRO A 43 -12.80 11.07 13.32
C PRO A 43 -12.69 10.33 14.66
N PHE A 44 -11.83 10.81 15.55
CA PHE A 44 -11.63 10.19 16.86
C PHE A 44 -12.92 10.13 17.69
N ALA A 45 -13.75 11.17 17.62
CA ALA A 45 -15.04 11.20 18.30
C ALA A 45 -15.96 10.06 17.83
N THR A 46 -16.08 9.88 16.50
CA THR A 46 -16.88 8.80 15.89
C THR A 46 -16.34 7.43 16.28
N PHE A 47 -15.02 7.23 16.21
CA PHE A 47 -14.40 5.98 16.65
C PHE A 47 -14.74 5.66 18.11
N MET A 48 -14.58 6.64 19.01
CA MET A 48 -14.83 6.45 20.43
C MET A 48 -16.31 6.24 20.77
N GLU A 49 -17.22 6.88 20.05
CA GLU A 49 -18.66 6.63 20.16
C GLU A 49 -19.00 5.20 19.72
N HIS A 50 -18.53 4.79 18.53
CA HIS A 50 -18.77 3.45 18.01
C HIS A 50 -18.16 2.37 18.91
N SER A 51 -16.96 2.59 19.46
CA SER A 51 -16.35 1.67 20.42
C SER A 51 -17.20 1.50 21.67
N ARG A 52 -17.78 2.59 22.22
CA ARG A 52 -18.68 2.51 23.39
C ARG A 52 -19.97 1.76 23.08
N LEU A 53 -20.55 1.94 21.90
CA LEU A 53 -21.76 1.24 21.47
C LEU A 53 -21.51 -0.26 21.26
N ASN A 54 -20.42 -0.61 20.58
CA ASN A 54 -20.08 -1.99 20.24
C ASN A 54 -19.53 -2.79 21.42
N LEU A 55 -18.82 -2.13 22.34
CA LEU A 55 -18.20 -2.75 23.52
C LEU A 55 -18.87 -2.29 24.82
N LYS A 56 -20.19 -2.04 24.77
CA LYS A 56 -20.97 -1.49 25.90
C LYS A 56 -20.74 -2.23 27.23
N ASP A 57 -20.59 -3.55 27.17
CA ASP A 57 -20.40 -4.42 28.35
C ASP A 57 -18.92 -4.61 28.72
N ASN A 58 -17.99 -3.97 28.01
CA ASN A 58 -16.54 -4.13 28.12
C ASN A 58 -15.81 -2.77 28.24
N PRO A 59 -16.04 -1.98 29.32
CA PRO A 59 -15.48 -0.65 29.47
C PRO A 59 -13.93 -0.62 29.46
N LYS A 60 -13.28 -1.66 30.02
CA LYS A 60 -11.81 -1.78 29.99
C LYS A 60 -11.26 -1.87 28.56
N SER A 61 -12.00 -2.52 27.65
CA SER A 61 -11.62 -2.64 26.24
C SER A 61 -11.78 -1.30 25.50
N VAL A 62 -12.81 -0.53 25.84
CA VAL A 62 -13.00 0.84 25.31
C VAL A 62 -11.83 1.74 25.72
N GLU A 63 -11.46 1.74 27.00
CA GLU A 63 -10.30 2.52 27.49
C GLU A 63 -8.98 2.07 26.85
N PHE A 64 -8.83 0.76 26.61
CA PHE A 64 -7.66 0.23 25.92
C PHE A 64 -7.58 0.73 24.48
N GLN A 65 -8.69 0.71 23.73
CA GLN A 65 -8.75 1.27 22.38
C GLN A 65 -8.48 2.78 22.37
N MET A 66 -8.96 3.53 23.37
CA MET A 66 -8.66 4.96 23.51
C MET A 66 -7.16 5.23 23.66
N ARG A 67 -6.49 4.48 24.54
CA ARG A 67 -5.04 4.60 24.74
C ARG A 67 -4.24 4.24 23.48
N ILE A 68 -4.72 3.27 22.70
CA ILE A 68 -4.13 2.95 21.40
C ILE A 68 -4.32 4.12 20.44
N LEU A 69 -5.54 4.64 20.31
CA LEU A 69 -5.87 5.74 19.40
C LEU A 69 -4.96 6.95 19.66
N GLU A 70 -4.84 7.38 20.92
CA GLU A 70 -3.99 8.51 21.34
C GLU A 70 -2.50 8.33 21.03
N ARG A 71 -2.02 7.10 20.87
CA ARG A 71 -0.59 6.77 20.68
C ARG A 71 -0.27 6.20 19.30
N SER A 72 -1.28 5.98 18.47
CA SER A 72 -1.16 5.29 17.18
C SER A 72 -0.52 6.13 16.07
N GLY A 73 -0.50 7.46 16.23
CA GLY A 73 -0.10 8.38 15.16
C GLY A 73 -1.15 8.53 14.05
N LEU A 74 -2.34 7.94 14.21
CA LEU A 74 -3.49 8.18 13.34
C LEU A 74 -3.96 9.63 13.46
N GLY A 75 -4.55 10.17 12.41
CA GLY A 75 -5.12 11.52 12.39
C GLY A 75 -6.64 11.51 12.19
N GLU A 76 -7.25 12.69 12.27
CA GLU A 76 -8.71 12.88 12.12
C GLU A 76 -9.24 12.53 10.71
N GLU A 77 -8.35 12.37 9.72
CA GLU A 77 -8.67 11.99 8.33
C GLU A 77 -8.55 10.48 8.08
N THR A 78 -8.26 9.69 9.12
CA THR A 78 -8.13 8.22 9.00
C THR A 78 -9.44 7.63 8.50
N CYS A 79 -9.35 6.71 7.55
CA CYS A 79 -10.51 6.05 6.95
C CYS A 79 -10.57 4.57 7.34
N LEU A 80 -11.78 4.04 7.51
CA LEU A 80 -12.03 2.62 7.76
C LEU A 80 -12.91 2.01 6.64
N PRO A 81 -12.79 0.69 6.38
CA PRO A 81 -13.62 0.00 5.39
C PRO A 81 -15.12 0.12 5.69
N PRO A 82 -16.00 0.16 4.67
CA PRO A 82 -17.45 0.30 4.84
C PRO A 82 -18.08 -0.66 5.87
N ALA A 83 -17.59 -1.90 5.93
CA ALA A 83 -18.07 -2.93 6.86
C ALA A 83 -17.94 -2.55 8.36
N ILE A 84 -17.02 -1.63 8.68
CA ILE A 84 -16.75 -1.19 10.06
C ILE A 84 -17.64 0.00 10.47
N HIS A 85 -18.31 0.65 9.52
CA HIS A 85 -19.19 1.80 9.80
C HIS A 85 -20.57 1.36 10.32
N TYR A 86 -20.95 0.09 10.18
CA TYR A 86 -22.18 -0.46 10.75
C TYR A 86 -22.06 -0.65 12.27
N ILE A 87 -23.20 -0.58 12.97
CA ILE A 87 -23.31 -0.84 14.41
C ILE A 87 -24.40 -1.92 14.62
N PRO A 88 -24.03 -3.18 14.94
CA PRO A 88 -22.66 -3.69 15.06
C PRO A 88 -21.95 -3.81 13.69
N PRO A 89 -20.60 -3.82 13.65
CA PRO A 89 -19.83 -4.03 12.43
C PRO A 89 -20.18 -5.36 11.75
N THR A 90 -20.06 -5.42 10.43
CA THR A 90 -20.33 -6.63 9.63
C THR A 90 -19.08 -7.11 8.86
N PRO A 91 -17.99 -7.50 9.54
CA PRO A 91 -16.76 -7.91 8.88
C PRO A 91 -16.91 -9.33 8.30
N THR A 92 -17.32 -9.42 7.04
CA THR A 92 -17.40 -10.68 6.31
C THR A 92 -16.26 -10.79 5.28
N MET A 93 -15.94 -12.02 4.87
CA MET A 93 -14.97 -12.26 3.80
C MET A 93 -15.38 -11.59 2.48
N ASP A 94 -16.69 -11.55 2.20
CA ASP A 94 -17.23 -10.89 1.00
C ASP A 94 -17.04 -9.38 1.06
N ALA A 95 -17.26 -8.76 2.21
CA ALA A 95 -17.04 -7.33 2.39
C ALA A 95 -15.55 -6.96 2.30
N ALA A 96 -14.68 -7.77 2.91
CA ALA A 96 -13.22 -7.59 2.80
C ALA A 96 -12.73 -7.75 1.35
N ARG A 97 -13.24 -8.74 0.61
CA ARG A 97 -12.90 -8.92 -0.81
C ARG A 97 -13.36 -7.73 -1.65
N SER A 98 -14.57 -7.23 -1.40
CA SER A 98 -15.13 -6.09 -2.13
C SER A 98 -14.30 -4.82 -1.92
N GLU A 99 -13.87 -4.55 -0.67
CA GLU A 99 -12.99 -3.43 -0.36
C GLU A 99 -11.61 -3.59 -1.00
N ALA A 100 -10.98 -4.76 -0.88
CA ALA A 100 -9.70 -5.03 -1.51
C ALA A 100 -9.75 -4.85 -3.04
N GLN A 101 -10.80 -5.35 -3.70
CA GLN A 101 -10.99 -5.15 -5.14
C GLN A 101 -11.12 -3.67 -5.49
N MET A 102 -11.95 -2.92 -4.76
CA MET A 102 -12.11 -1.49 -4.98
C MET A 102 -10.78 -0.73 -4.84
N VAL A 103 -10.04 -0.97 -3.77
CA VAL A 103 -8.76 -0.29 -3.48
C VAL A 103 -7.70 -0.64 -4.53
N ILE A 104 -7.49 -1.94 -4.78
CA ILE A 104 -6.43 -2.43 -5.66
C ILE A 104 -6.71 -2.05 -7.10
N PHE A 105 -7.91 -2.34 -7.62
CA PHE A 105 -8.19 -2.09 -9.04
C PHE A 105 -8.27 -0.60 -9.36
N THR A 106 -8.81 0.25 -8.47
CA THR A 106 -8.79 1.70 -8.69
C THR A 106 -7.36 2.23 -8.77
N ALA A 107 -6.48 1.81 -7.85
CA ALA A 107 -5.07 2.23 -7.87
C ALA A 107 -4.35 1.72 -9.12
N MET A 108 -4.63 0.49 -9.57
CA MET A 108 -4.06 -0.08 -10.80
C MET A 108 -4.54 0.65 -12.05
N ASP A 109 -5.84 0.91 -12.17
CA ASP A 109 -6.42 1.62 -13.31
C ASP A 109 -5.82 3.02 -13.45
N ASP A 110 -5.69 3.74 -12.32
CA ASP A 110 -5.04 5.05 -12.29
C ASP A 110 -3.55 4.97 -12.70
N LEU A 111 -2.82 3.96 -12.23
CA LEU A 111 -1.42 3.76 -12.57
C LEU A 111 -1.23 3.44 -14.06
N PHE A 112 -2.04 2.54 -14.63
CA PHE A 112 -1.99 2.21 -16.06
C PHE A 112 -2.35 3.41 -16.92
N LYS A 113 -3.36 4.17 -16.51
CA LYS A 113 -3.73 5.42 -17.19
C LYS A 113 -2.60 6.45 -17.15
N LYS A 114 -1.92 6.60 -16.02
CA LYS A 114 -0.81 7.56 -15.85
C LYS A 114 0.43 7.17 -16.67
N THR A 115 0.76 5.89 -16.70
CA THR A 115 1.95 5.37 -17.39
C THR A 115 1.74 5.09 -18.88
N GLY A 116 0.48 4.92 -19.32
CA GLY A 116 0.13 4.50 -20.68
C GLY A 116 0.44 3.03 -20.98
N LEU A 117 0.87 2.25 -19.97
CA LEU A 117 1.13 0.82 -20.11
C LEU A 117 -0.19 0.05 -20.24
N LYS A 118 -0.20 -0.99 -21.06
CA LYS A 118 -1.35 -1.90 -21.11
C LYS A 118 -1.17 -2.96 -20.02
N PRO A 119 -2.24 -3.39 -19.33
CA PRO A 119 -2.15 -4.42 -18.31
C PRO A 119 -1.47 -5.72 -18.77
N LYS A 120 -1.59 -6.06 -20.05
CA LYS A 120 -0.97 -7.25 -20.66
C LYS A 120 0.57 -7.15 -20.85
N ASP A 121 1.13 -5.96 -20.69
CA ASP A 121 2.56 -5.70 -20.85
C ASP A 121 3.32 -5.84 -19.50
N VAL A 122 2.58 -6.13 -18.42
CA VAL A 122 3.06 -6.45 -17.06
C VAL A 122 2.86 -7.94 -16.80
#